data_AF-A0A7X2LDU2-F1
#
_entry.id   AF-A0A7X2LDU2-F1
#
_cell.length_a   1.000
_cell.length_b   1.000
_cell.length_c   1.000
_cell.angle_alpha   90.00
_cell.angle_beta   90.00
_cell.angle_gamma   90.00
#
_symmetry.space_group_name_H-M   'P 1'
#
loop_
_entity.id
_entity.type
_entity.pdbx_description
1 polymer ?
#
loop_
_entity_poly.entity_id
_entity_poly.type
_entity_poly.pdbx_seq_one_letter_code
_entity_poly.pdbx_strand_id
1 'polypeptide(L)'
;MKNRIFGRKIGSGTDMICLMKSDGASSGGKPVAPGVIDEFVVANTRRAVKLLREKGVEGYVLFEGDPTPYEFTPDADFVYPAAIH
;
A
#
# COMPACT_ATOMS: atom_id res chain seq x y z
N MET A 1 -5.86 10.60 3.22
CA MET A 1 -5.68 9.88 1.94
C MET A 1 -6.05 8.42 2.12
N LYS A 2 -6.87 7.88 1.22
CA LYS A 2 -7.25 6.46 1.25
C LYS A 2 -6.17 5.58 0.62
N ASN A 3 -6.07 4.33 1.07
CA ASN A 3 -5.26 3.31 0.41
C ASN A 3 -6.05 2.01 0.28
N ARG A 4 -5.67 1.19 -0.69
CA ARG A 4 -6.25 -0.13 -0.93
C ARG A 4 -5.11 -1.11 -1.13
N ILE A 5 -5.15 -2.18 -0.37
CA ILE A 5 -4.17 -3.27 -0.48
C ILE A 5 -4.87 -4.43 -1.17
N PHE A 6 -4.33 -4.82 -2.30
CA PHE A 6 -4.76 -5.98 -3.06
C PHE A 6 -3.77 -7.11 -2.83
N GLY A 7 -4.27 -8.33 -2.68
CA GLY A 7 -3.40 -9.48 -2.50
C GLY A 7 -4.12 -10.80 -2.69
N ARG A 8 -3.31 -11.84 -2.82
CA ARG A 8 -3.72 -13.25 -2.86
C ARG A 8 -2.65 -14.11 -2.20
N LYS A 9 -3.01 -15.33 -1.86
CA LYS A 9 -2.03 -16.30 -1.35
C LYS A 9 -1.05 -16.69 -2.46
N ILE A 10 0.24 -16.77 -2.13
CA ILE A 10 1.28 -17.14 -3.08
C ILE A 10 0.96 -18.50 -3.70
N GLY A 11 1.01 -18.58 -5.03
CA GLY A 11 0.73 -19.81 -5.78
C GLY A 11 -0.74 -20.24 -5.80
N SER A 12 -1.67 -19.41 -5.32
CA SER A 12 -3.11 -19.72 -5.30
C SER A 12 -3.76 -19.77 -6.67
N GLY A 13 -3.17 -19.14 -7.69
CA GLY A 13 -3.75 -19.02 -9.03
C GLY A 13 -5.05 -18.18 -9.08
N THR A 14 -5.49 -17.63 -7.96
CA THR A 14 -6.69 -16.80 -7.85
C THR A 14 -6.39 -15.36 -8.26
N ASP A 15 -7.43 -14.62 -8.62
CA ASP A 15 -7.33 -13.17 -8.82
C ASP A 15 -6.95 -12.42 -7.55
N MET A 16 -6.33 -11.26 -7.73
CA MET A 16 -6.00 -10.32 -6.65
C MET A 16 -7.29 -9.73 -6.08
N ILE A 17 -7.52 -9.92 -4.78
CA ILE A 17 -8.69 -9.38 -4.10
C ILE A 17 -8.29 -8.22 -3.19
N CYS A 18 -9.20 -7.27 -2.98
CA CYS A 18 -8.98 -6.17 -2.05
C CYS A 18 -9.02 -6.72 -0.62
N LEU A 19 -7.86 -6.83 0.03
CA LEU A 19 -7.72 -7.38 1.38
C LEU A 19 -7.95 -6.31 2.45
N MET A 20 -7.47 -5.09 2.21
CA MET A 20 -7.64 -3.98 3.13
C MET A 20 -8.01 -2.71 2.37
N LYS A 21 -8.90 -1.93 2.96
CA LYS A 21 -9.19 -0.55 2.57
C LYS A 21 -8.93 0.32 3.80
N SER A 22 -8.09 1.33 3.66
CA SER A 22 -8.00 2.41 4.64
C SER A 22 -8.75 3.61 4.09
N ASP A 23 -9.76 4.07 4.80
CA ASP A 23 -10.46 5.35 4.49
C ASP A 23 -9.62 6.60 4.83
N GLY A 24 -8.36 6.38 5.19
CA GLY A 24 -7.37 7.39 5.50
C GLY A 24 -7.27 7.65 6.99
N ALA A 25 -6.03 7.89 7.45
CA ALA A 25 -5.84 8.51 8.74
C ALA A 25 -6.44 9.93 8.67
N SER A 26 -7.26 10.29 9.65
CA SER A 26 -7.64 11.69 9.87
C SER A 26 -6.37 12.43 10.30
N SER A 27 -5.61 12.97 9.34
CA SER A 27 -4.50 13.87 9.63
C SER A 27 -5.13 15.10 10.29
N GLY A 28 -5.15 15.14 11.62
CA GLY A 28 -5.89 16.12 12.43
C GLY A 28 -5.61 17.58 12.07
N GLY A 29 -6.24 18.07 11.01
CA GLY A 29 -6.16 19.44 10.51
C GLY A 29 -4.87 19.83 9.77
N LYS A 30 -3.92 18.92 9.52
CA LYS A 30 -2.69 19.29 8.78
C LYS A 30 -2.90 19.09 7.27
N PRO A 31 -2.89 20.16 6.46
CA PRO A 31 -2.95 20.03 5.02
C PRO A 31 -1.65 19.38 4.54
N VAL A 32 -1.76 18.16 4.04
CA VAL A 32 -0.69 17.56 3.23
C VAL A 32 -0.72 18.18 1.85
N ALA A 33 0.45 18.42 1.27
CA ALA A 33 0.54 18.97 -0.09
C ALA A 33 -0.19 18.04 -1.06
N PRO A 34 -1.01 18.57 -1.99
CA PRO A 34 -1.67 17.75 -2.99
C PRO A 34 -0.61 16.98 -3.80
N GLY A 35 -0.73 15.64 -3.82
CA GLY A 35 0.22 14.74 -4.49
C GLY A 35 1.27 14.09 -3.58
N VAL A 36 1.39 14.48 -2.31
CA VAL A 36 2.31 13.84 -1.36
C VAL A 36 1.52 12.96 -0.40
N ILE A 37 1.78 11.65 -0.44
CA ILE A 37 1.19 10.73 0.52
C ILE A 37 1.83 10.94 1.89
N ASP A 38 0.98 11.10 2.89
CA ASP A 38 1.39 11.25 4.29
C ASP A 38 2.30 10.07 4.68
N GLU A 39 3.51 10.37 5.18
CA GLU A 39 4.49 9.37 5.62
C GLU A 39 3.89 8.39 6.63
N PHE A 40 2.91 8.84 7.43
CA PHE A 40 2.17 7.98 8.35
C PHE A 40 1.34 6.92 7.63
N VAL A 41 0.68 7.30 6.53
CA VAL A 41 -0.09 6.37 5.69
C VAL A 41 0.87 5.37 5.05
N VAL A 42 2.02 5.81 4.54
CA VAL A 42 3.05 4.91 3.96
C VAL A 42 3.57 3.93 5.02
N ALA A 43 3.97 4.42 6.19
CA ALA A 43 4.48 3.59 7.28
C ALA A 43 3.45 2.57 7.79
N ASN A 44 2.19 2.98 7.92
CA ASN A 44 1.10 2.08 8.31
C ASN A 44 0.84 1.01 7.24
N THR A 45 0.87 1.41 5.97
CA THR A 45 0.75 0.49 4.83
C THR A 45 1.90 -0.52 4.83
N ARG A 46 3.14 -0.08 5.08
CA ARG A 46 4.31 -0.98 5.14
C ARG A 46 4.14 -2.05 6.20
N ARG A 47 3.67 -1.68 7.39
CA ARG A 47 3.35 -2.64 8.46
C ARG A 47 2.30 -3.67 8.03
N ALA A 48 1.24 -3.23 7.34
CA ALA A 48 0.21 -4.13 6.84
C ALA A 48 0.75 -5.09 5.76
N VAL A 49 1.54 -4.57 4.81
CA VAL A 49 2.17 -5.36 3.74
C VAL A 49 3.14 -6.38 4.32
N LYS A 50 3.99 -5.98 5.27
CA LYS A 50 4.91 -6.90 5.96
C LYS A 50 4.15 -8.09 6.56
N LEU A 51 3.06 -7.82 7.28
CA LEU A 51 2.26 -8.86 7.94
C LEU A 51 1.53 -9.77 6.93
N LEU A 52 1.14 -9.24 5.77
CA LEU A 52 0.58 -10.04 4.67
C LEU A 52 1.66 -10.93 4.03
N ARG A 53 2.85 -10.38 3.77
CA ARG A 53 3.99 -11.13 3.23
C ARG A 53 4.43 -12.26 4.16
N GLU A 54 4.50 -12.02 5.46
CA GLU A 54 4.79 -13.05 6.48
C GLU A 54 3.75 -14.19 6.47
N LYS A 55 2.52 -13.91 6.04
CA LYS A 55 1.45 -14.89 5.85
C LYS A 55 1.47 -15.57 4.48
N GLY A 56 2.48 -15.30 3.65
CA GLY A 56 2.60 -15.85 2.30
C GLY A 56 1.60 -15.25 1.32
N VAL A 57 1.32 -13.95 1.44
CA VAL A 57 0.48 -13.19 0.51
C VAL A 57 1.36 -12.37 -0.43
N GLU A 58 1.12 -12.50 -1.72
CA GLU A 58 1.63 -11.62 -2.78
C GLU A 58 0.55 -10.60 -3.16
N GLY A 59 0.95 -9.42 -3.62
CA GLY A 59 0.00 -8.34 -3.87
C GLY A 59 0.64 -7.00 -4.20
N TYR A 60 -0.19 -5.97 -4.21
CA TYR A 60 0.23 -4.58 -4.43
C TYR A 60 -0.66 -3.60 -3.66
N VAL A 61 -0.14 -2.40 -3.45
CA VAL A 61 -0.86 -1.28 -2.85
C VAL A 61 -1.22 -0.26 -3.92
N LEU A 62 -2.44 0.27 -3.84
CA LEU A 62 -2.85 1.47 -4.57
C LEU A 62 -3.18 2.58 -3.58
N PHE A 63 -2.70 3.77 -3.87
CA PHE A 63 -2.97 4.97 -3.09
C PHE A 63 -3.94 5.88 -3.82
N GLU A 64 -4.79 6.57 -3.07
CA GLU A 64 -5.72 7.54 -3.65
C GLU A 64 -4.94 8.74 -4.22
N GLY A 65 -5.15 9.01 -5.52
CA GLY A 65 -4.43 10.04 -6.26
C GLY A 65 -3.20 9.53 -7.03
N ASP A 66 -2.79 8.27 -6.83
CA ASP A 66 -1.71 7.63 -7.58
C ASP A 66 -2.21 6.32 -8.22
N PRO A 67 -2.32 6.25 -9.56
CA PRO A 67 -2.74 5.04 -10.24
C PRO A 67 -1.64 3.95 -10.26
N THR A 68 -0.43 4.25 -9.78
CA THR A 68 0.70 3.33 -9.79
C THR A 68 0.51 2.19 -8.78
N PRO A 69 0.47 0.91 -9.21
CA PRO A 69 0.45 -0.21 -8.30
C PRO A 69 1.84 -0.44 -7.70
N TYR A 70 1.92 -0.42 -6.37
CA TYR A 70 3.13 -0.66 -5.61
C TYR A 70 3.20 -2.12 -5.16
N GLU A 71 3.88 -2.94 -5.94
CA GLU A 71 4.01 -4.37 -5.67
C GLU A 71 4.73 -4.66 -4.36
N PHE A 72 4.37 -5.78 -3.75
CA PHE A 72 5.02 -6.25 -2.54
C PHE A 72 6.44 -6.70 -2.87
N THR A 73 7.44 -6.05 -2.27
CA THR A 73 8.85 -6.36 -2.49
C THR A 73 9.45 -7.07 -1.28
N PRO A 74 10.38 -8.02 -1.50
CA PRO A 74 11.06 -8.71 -0.41
C PRO A 74 11.79 -7.78 0.55
N ASP A 75 12.47 -6.78 0.00
CA ASP A 75 13.41 -5.89 0.67
C ASP A 75 12.75 -4.71 1.40
N ALA A 76 11.76 -4.06 0.78
CA ALA A 76 11.24 -2.77 1.25
C ALA A 76 9.76 -2.78 1.62
N ASP A 77 9.13 -3.96 1.65
CA ASP A 77 7.67 -4.17 1.66
C ASP A 77 6.99 -3.64 0.39
N PHE A 78 7.21 -2.39 0.00
CA PHE A 78 6.94 -1.80 -1.32
C PHE A 78 7.74 -0.49 -1.45
N VAL A 79 8.09 -0.11 -2.68
CA VAL A 79 8.93 1.08 -2.95
C VAL A 79 8.05 2.31 -3.18
N TYR A 80 8.01 3.26 -2.23
CA TYR A 80 7.29 4.54 -2.37
C TYR A 80 8.17 5.72 -1.90
N PRO A 81 8.14 6.87 -2.60
CA PRO A 81 7.55 7.06 -3.93
C PRO A 81 8.30 6.20 -4.96
N ALA A 82 7.62 5.80 -6.05
CA ALA A 82 8.33 5.25 -7.19
C ALA A 82 9.35 6.31 -7.60
N ALA A 83 10.64 5.96 -7.63
CA ALA A 83 11.66 6.90 -8.08
C ALA A 83 11.31 7.28 -9.53
N ILE A 84 10.70 8.45 -9.71
CA ILE A 84 10.44 9.01 -11.03
C ILE A 84 11.83 9.31 -11.59
N HIS A 85 12.23 8.52 -12.59
CA HIS A 85 13.50 8.68 -13.29
C HIS A 85 13.38 9.71 -14.41
#